data_AF-A0A4Q2YQQ1-F1
#
_entry.id   AF-A0A4Q2YQQ1-F1
#
_cell.length_a   1.000
_cell.length_b   1.000
_cell.length_c   1.000
_cell.angle_alpha   90.00
_cell.angle_beta   90.00
_cell.angle_gamma   90.00
#
_symmetry.space_group_name_H-M   'P 1'
#
loop_
_entity.id
_entity.type
_entity.pdbx_description
1 polymer ?
#
loop_
_entity_poly.entity_id
_entity_poly.type
_entity_poly.pdbx_seq_one_letter_code
_entity_poly.pdbx_strand_id
1 'polypeptide(L)'
;IPTFLTLTSGAAGTAILSSNRPLTLADTGDHTVKITASSGGNVTIQEFDLVVLNPLPSIVLNEYNAVSSTNFLNGGDLTTDEDGGAASLDTHFGRVLGNGGAWFEFVVVGAGPVDMRGWTVEIGNNNGGLGFSRTDRLILSNHADWQAVPSGTILTFIDRNTAQGGRDTGFAIRDNSATTGEIWSNVWIGDLDHVNAPLGPVAGYTVSGGVVNGITIDNNNTQFQVKNTLGQIVFGPAGEGVVPLSGLNDKEIFELEGNPNILVSPTDIASETAYGYDDSASGSTFGYPNTWTEGAETFTQVVNLLPPPEISVEQSGGVEVPDGGSFAFGSLATGANTTRTFTIRNIGYLDLTGLTITTDGANAADFTVTASPVAPLGPDGSTTLTVKFAPTTAGSKTAAIHIASNDDDEASYDIMLKGSAFVKAPEISVQQPVGSELTDGKTQKSFGTVKIGKKSTVKTFTIKNVGTANLTGLVLSVK
;
A
#
# COMPACT_ATOMS: atom_id res chain seq x y z
N ILE A 1 -28.74 0.45 11.57
CA ILE A 1 -27.62 0.45 10.60
C ILE A 1 -26.31 0.63 11.38
N PRO A 2 -25.18 0.09 10.91
CA PRO A 2 -23.85 0.30 11.50
C PRO A 2 -23.53 1.78 11.72
N THR A 3 -22.72 2.08 12.75
CA THR A 3 -22.43 3.47 13.17
C THR A 3 -21.64 4.28 12.15
N PHE A 4 -20.88 3.61 11.28
CA PHE A 4 -20.15 4.22 10.17
C PHE A 4 -21.03 4.53 8.96
N LEU A 5 -22.32 4.14 8.97
CA LEU A 5 -23.25 4.44 7.89
C LEU A 5 -24.25 5.52 8.29
N THR A 6 -24.63 6.33 7.31
CA THR A 6 -25.77 7.26 7.41
C THR A 6 -26.74 6.97 6.29
N LEU A 7 -28.03 6.89 6.62
CA LEU A 7 -29.12 6.80 5.66
C LEU A 7 -29.72 8.20 5.45
N THR A 8 -29.69 8.70 4.22
CA THR A 8 -30.25 10.00 3.85
C THR A 8 -31.43 9.81 2.90
N SER A 9 -32.60 10.36 3.25
CA SER A 9 -33.77 10.33 2.36
C SER A 9 -33.55 11.22 1.14
N GLY A 10 -33.80 10.68 -0.04
CA GLY A 10 -33.81 11.39 -1.32
C GLY A 10 -35.21 11.75 -1.80
N ALA A 11 -35.29 12.35 -2.99
CA ALA A 11 -36.56 12.65 -3.64
C ALA A 11 -37.24 11.37 -4.18
N ALA A 12 -38.55 11.45 -4.44
CA ALA A 12 -39.33 10.37 -5.07
C ALA A 12 -39.24 8.99 -4.38
N GLY A 13 -39.11 8.97 -3.05
CA GLY A 13 -39.05 7.72 -2.27
C GLY A 13 -37.71 6.99 -2.34
N THR A 14 -36.65 7.66 -2.80
CA THR A 14 -35.28 7.12 -2.76
C THR A 14 -34.63 7.37 -1.40
N ALA A 15 -33.62 6.59 -1.05
CA ALA A 15 -32.72 6.86 0.06
C ALA A 15 -31.30 6.42 -0.32
N ILE A 16 -30.30 7.13 0.20
CA ILE A 16 -28.88 6.84 -0.02
C ILE A 16 -28.30 6.39 1.30
N LEU A 17 -27.69 5.20 1.31
CA LEU A 17 -26.85 4.73 2.40
C LEU A 17 -25.40 5.03 2.03
N SER A 18 -24.71 5.81 2.86
CA SER A 18 -23.32 6.20 2.61
C SER A 18 -22.47 6.03 3.87
N SER A 19 -21.17 5.75 3.69
CA SER A 19 -20.24 5.87 4.81
C SER A 19 -20.18 7.33 5.27
N ASN A 20 -20.17 7.55 6.58
CA ASN A 20 -20.12 8.88 7.20
C ASN A 20 -18.71 9.26 7.68
N ARG A 21 -17.77 8.31 7.58
CA ARG A 21 -16.34 8.48 7.87
C ARG A 21 -15.51 7.42 7.13
N PRO A 22 -14.18 7.58 7.03
CA PRO A 22 -13.31 6.48 6.63
C PRO A 22 -13.52 5.25 7.52
N LEU A 23 -13.53 4.07 6.90
CA LEU A 23 -13.63 2.80 7.62
C LEU A 23 -12.30 2.46 8.28
N THR A 24 -12.39 1.72 9.37
CA THR A 24 -11.25 1.25 10.16
C THR A 24 -11.37 -0.26 10.35
N LEU A 25 -10.31 -0.90 10.84
CA LEU A 25 -10.34 -2.33 11.17
C LEU A 25 -11.47 -2.69 12.15
N ALA A 26 -11.90 -1.74 13.01
CA ALA A 26 -13.02 -1.93 13.93
C ALA A 26 -14.39 -2.07 13.23
N ASP A 27 -14.48 -1.67 11.97
CA ASP A 27 -15.71 -1.73 11.17
C ASP A 27 -15.80 -3.03 10.35
N THR A 28 -14.76 -3.87 10.36
CA THR A 28 -14.74 -5.13 9.61
C THR A 28 -15.75 -6.16 10.12
N GLY A 29 -16.19 -7.03 9.22
CA GLY A 29 -17.13 -8.12 9.49
C GLY A 29 -18.49 -7.97 8.85
N ASP A 30 -19.38 -8.86 9.26
CA ASP A 30 -20.73 -8.97 8.74
C ASP A 30 -21.68 -8.02 9.48
N HIS A 31 -22.41 -7.20 8.72
CA HIS A 31 -23.35 -6.22 9.24
C HIS A 31 -24.71 -6.40 8.60
N THR A 32 -25.73 -6.74 9.40
CA THR A 32 -27.11 -6.72 8.92
C THR A 32 -27.64 -5.29 8.88
N VAL A 33 -28.00 -4.84 7.68
CA VAL A 33 -28.60 -3.53 7.44
C VAL A 33 -30.10 -3.70 7.20
N LYS A 34 -30.89 -3.22 8.17
CA LYS A 34 -32.35 -3.15 8.08
C LYS A 34 -32.81 -1.74 7.75
N ILE A 35 -33.44 -1.56 6.60
CA ILE A 35 -34.08 -0.31 6.18
C ILE A 35 -35.59 -0.47 6.29
N THR A 36 -36.24 0.47 6.97
CA THR A 36 -37.70 0.50 7.10
C THR A 36 -38.25 1.70 6.33
N ALA A 37 -39.14 1.45 5.38
CA ALA A 37 -39.86 2.47 4.63
C ALA A 37 -41.33 2.46 5.05
N SER A 38 -41.89 3.64 5.33
CA SER A 38 -43.31 3.79 5.68
C SER A 38 -44.01 4.76 4.73
N SER A 39 -45.15 4.35 4.18
CA SER A 39 -45.97 5.21 3.31
C SER A 39 -47.46 4.91 3.50
N GLY A 40 -48.26 5.94 3.81
CA GLY A 40 -49.72 5.82 3.91
C GLY A 40 -50.21 4.78 4.93
N GLY A 41 -49.45 4.53 6.01
CA GLY A 41 -49.76 3.51 7.02
C GLY A 41 -49.23 2.10 6.71
N ASN A 42 -48.68 1.86 5.52
CA ASN A 42 -47.97 0.62 5.19
C ASN A 42 -46.49 0.72 5.58
N VAL A 43 -45.93 -0.39 6.06
CA VAL A 43 -44.52 -0.51 6.42
C VAL A 43 -43.90 -1.64 5.61
N THR A 44 -42.80 -1.34 4.92
CA THR A 44 -41.97 -2.33 4.23
C THR A 44 -40.59 -2.34 4.86
N ILE A 45 -40.06 -3.54 5.09
CA ILE A 45 -38.73 -3.77 5.63
C ILE A 45 -37.89 -4.42 4.54
N GLN A 46 -36.72 -3.85 4.27
CA GLN A 46 -35.68 -4.49 3.47
C GLN A 46 -34.49 -4.77 4.39
N GLU A 47 -34.03 -6.01 4.38
CA GLU A 47 -32.80 -6.43 5.05
C GLU A 47 -31.79 -6.85 3.99
N PHE A 48 -30.52 -6.51 4.22
CA PHE A 48 -29.38 -7.00 3.45
C PHE A 48 -28.16 -7.08 4.35
N ASP A 49 -27.26 -8.00 4.04
CA ASP A 49 -25.99 -8.13 4.74
C ASP A 49 -24.90 -7.35 3.99
N LEU A 50 -24.11 -6.62 4.77
CA LEU A 50 -22.96 -5.86 4.31
C LEU A 50 -21.72 -6.47 4.95
N VAL A 51 -20.83 -7.01 4.13
CA VAL A 51 -19.53 -7.50 4.58
C VAL A 51 -18.50 -6.39 4.38
N VAL A 52 -17.82 -6.00 5.46
CA VAL A 52 -16.70 -5.06 5.41
C VAL A 52 -15.40 -5.83 5.58
N LEU A 53 -14.58 -5.87 4.54
CA LEU A 53 -13.29 -6.57 4.54
C LEU A 53 -12.18 -5.64 5.04
N ASN A 54 -11.11 -6.23 5.56
CA ASN A 54 -9.89 -5.51 5.85
C ASN A 54 -9.13 -5.26 4.53
N PRO A 55 -8.90 -4.01 4.09
CA PRO A 55 -8.18 -3.74 2.84
C PRO A 55 -6.66 -3.93 2.96
N LEU A 56 -6.14 -4.14 4.17
CA LEU A 56 -4.71 -4.33 4.45
C LEU A 56 -4.54 -5.50 5.45
N PRO A 57 -4.84 -6.74 5.04
CA PRO A 57 -4.60 -7.92 5.86
C PRO A 57 -3.14 -8.04 6.29
N SER A 58 -2.93 -8.59 7.48
CA SER A 58 -1.59 -8.98 7.95
C SER A 58 -1.32 -10.48 7.74
N ILE A 59 -2.34 -11.21 7.29
CA ILE A 59 -2.34 -12.65 7.07
C ILE A 59 -3.36 -12.98 5.99
N VAL A 60 -3.07 -13.94 5.12
CA VAL A 60 -3.96 -14.36 4.02
C VAL A 60 -4.03 -15.89 3.97
N LEU A 61 -5.21 -16.44 3.64
CA LEU A 61 -5.39 -17.88 3.45
C LEU A 61 -4.54 -18.29 2.24
N ASN A 62 -3.74 -19.34 2.40
CA ASN A 62 -2.85 -19.83 1.35
C ASN A 62 -3.42 -21.08 0.70
N GLU A 63 -3.78 -22.06 1.52
CA GLU A 63 -4.13 -23.40 1.06
C GLU A 63 -4.93 -24.11 2.16
N TYR A 64 -5.84 -25.03 1.80
CA TYR A 64 -6.33 -26.03 2.76
C TYR A 64 -6.75 -27.33 2.09
N ASN A 65 -6.76 -28.39 2.89
CA ASN A 65 -7.13 -29.72 2.43
C ASN A 65 -8.64 -29.94 2.37
N ALA A 66 -9.20 -30.10 1.17
CA ALA A 66 -10.59 -30.49 0.97
C ALA A 66 -10.75 -32.00 0.68
N VAL A 67 -9.66 -32.78 0.69
CA VAL A 67 -9.67 -34.22 0.44
C VAL A 67 -10.32 -34.97 1.60
N SER A 68 -11.44 -35.63 1.34
CA SER A 68 -12.13 -36.44 2.34
C SER A 68 -11.33 -37.67 2.78
N SER A 69 -11.58 -38.13 4.00
CA SER A 69 -10.88 -39.26 4.62
C SER A 69 -10.88 -40.59 3.83
N THR A 70 -11.74 -40.74 2.82
CA THR A 70 -11.87 -41.93 1.98
C THR A 70 -11.36 -41.76 0.56
N ASN A 71 -10.87 -40.58 0.20
CA ASN A 71 -10.37 -40.29 -1.14
C ASN A 71 -8.88 -39.95 -1.12
N PHE A 72 -8.27 -39.97 -2.31
CA PHE A 72 -6.93 -39.45 -2.55
C PHE A 72 -7.02 -38.06 -3.17
N LEU A 73 -5.99 -37.26 -2.96
CA LEU A 73 -5.75 -36.06 -3.77
C LEU A 73 -5.76 -36.44 -5.26
N ASN A 74 -6.50 -35.72 -6.09
CA ASN A 74 -6.74 -36.01 -7.52
C ASN A 74 -7.48 -37.35 -7.78
N GLY A 75 -8.19 -37.86 -6.78
CA GLY A 75 -9.04 -39.05 -6.89
C GLY A 75 -8.28 -40.32 -7.24
N GLY A 76 -8.98 -41.36 -7.71
CA GLY A 76 -8.35 -42.61 -8.16
C GLY A 76 -7.98 -43.57 -7.02
N ASP A 77 -6.83 -44.23 -7.14
CA ASP A 77 -6.36 -45.26 -6.19
C ASP A 77 -4.90 -45.05 -5.75
N LEU A 78 -4.26 -46.07 -5.17
CA LEU A 78 -2.88 -45.98 -4.69
C LEU A 78 -1.83 -45.75 -5.79
N THR A 79 -2.17 -46.02 -7.05
CA THR A 79 -1.23 -46.07 -8.17
C THR A 79 -1.60 -45.17 -9.34
N THR A 80 -2.88 -44.85 -9.50
CA THR A 80 -3.37 -43.99 -10.57
C THR A 80 -4.32 -42.92 -10.06
N ASP A 81 -4.26 -41.74 -10.69
CA ASP A 81 -5.26 -40.69 -10.51
C ASP A 81 -6.58 -41.06 -11.19
N GLU A 82 -7.63 -40.29 -10.94
CA GLU A 82 -8.96 -40.57 -11.48
C GLU A 82 -9.06 -40.46 -13.01
N ASP A 83 -8.13 -39.73 -13.63
CA ASP A 83 -7.99 -39.63 -15.08
C ASP A 83 -7.25 -40.83 -15.70
N GLY A 84 -6.77 -41.77 -14.87
CA GLY A 84 -5.99 -42.94 -15.27
C GLY A 84 -4.49 -42.67 -15.47
N GLY A 85 -4.03 -41.45 -15.15
CA GLY A 85 -2.62 -41.08 -15.08
C GLY A 85 -1.89 -41.71 -13.88
N ALA A 86 -0.58 -41.49 -13.78
CA ALA A 86 0.17 -41.92 -12.60
C ALA A 86 -0.28 -41.09 -11.38
N ALA A 87 -0.45 -41.75 -10.23
CA ALA A 87 -0.93 -41.07 -9.03
C ALA A 87 -0.10 -39.83 -8.69
N SER A 88 -0.78 -38.69 -8.60
CA SER A 88 -0.21 -37.44 -8.09
C SER A 88 0.28 -37.66 -6.66
N LEU A 89 1.50 -37.21 -6.40
CA LEU A 89 2.16 -37.33 -5.11
C LEU A 89 2.19 -35.95 -4.45
N ASP A 90 1.54 -35.83 -3.30
CA ASP A 90 1.78 -34.73 -2.39
C ASP A 90 3.28 -34.73 -2.02
N THR A 91 3.92 -33.57 -2.09
CA THR A 91 5.37 -33.46 -1.89
C THR A 91 5.79 -33.82 -0.45
N HIS A 92 4.87 -33.72 0.51
CA HIS A 92 5.09 -34.03 1.91
C HIS A 92 4.54 -35.41 2.29
N PHE A 93 3.26 -35.67 2.01
CA PHE A 93 2.56 -36.89 2.45
C PHE A 93 2.67 -38.04 1.44
N GLY A 94 3.02 -37.76 0.19
CA GLY A 94 2.93 -38.72 -0.91
C GLY A 94 1.48 -39.08 -1.23
N ARG A 95 1.21 -40.36 -1.54
CA ARG A 95 -0.14 -40.84 -1.86
C ARG A 95 -0.82 -41.45 -0.64
N VAL A 96 -1.70 -40.68 0.01
CA VAL A 96 -2.43 -41.13 1.22
C VAL A 96 -3.91 -40.73 1.19
N LEU A 97 -4.76 -41.52 1.85
CA LEU A 97 -6.19 -41.21 1.99
C LEU A 97 -6.41 -39.99 2.91
N GLY A 98 -7.32 -39.10 2.52
CA GLY A 98 -7.66 -37.87 3.24
C GLY A 98 -6.57 -36.79 3.24
N ASN A 99 -5.59 -36.92 2.34
CA ASN A 99 -4.38 -36.11 2.20
C ASN A 99 -3.85 -35.41 3.48
N GLY A 100 -3.36 -36.19 4.45
CA GLY A 100 -2.69 -35.65 5.64
C GLY A 100 -3.59 -35.38 6.85
N GLY A 101 -4.92 -35.46 6.71
CA GLY A 101 -5.87 -35.12 7.77
C GLY A 101 -6.40 -33.70 7.61
N ALA A 102 -6.85 -33.08 8.71
CA ALA A 102 -7.31 -31.69 8.65
C ALA A 102 -6.12 -30.74 8.77
N TRP A 103 -5.83 -30.00 7.70
CA TRP A 103 -4.82 -28.95 7.71
C TRP A 103 -5.18 -27.78 6.81
N PHE A 104 -4.58 -26.63 7.13
CA PHE A 104 -4.71 -25.38 6.38
C PHE A 104 -3.47 -24.53 6.57
N GLU A 105 -3.29 -23.58 5.67
CA GLU A 105 -2.14 -22.70 5.62
C GLU A 105 -2.55 -21.26 5.48
N PHE A 106 -1.80 -20.42 6.17
CA PHE A 106 -1.84 -18.98 6.00
C PHE A 106 -0.45 -18.46 5.65
N VAL A 107 -0.37 -17.36 4.90
CA VAL A 107 0.86 -16.58 4.77
C VAL A 107 0.72 -15.28 5.54
N VAL A 108 1.70 -14.96 6.39
CA VAL A 108 1.82 -13.64 7.03
C VAL A 108 2.30 -12.62 6.00
N VAL A 109 1.53 -11.56 5.75
CA VAL A 109 1.81 -10.57 4.68
C VAL A 109 1.95 -9.14 5.20
N GLY A 110 2.00 -8.95 6.53
CA GLY A 110 2.00 -7.63 7.13
C GLY A 110 3.17 -6.72 6.75
N ALA A 111 3.05 -5.46 7.16
CA ALA A 111 4.04 -4.39 7.02
C ALA A 111 5.44 -4.69 7.61
N GLY A 112 5.54 -5.76 8.38
CA GLY A 112 6.70 -6.20 9.12
C GLY A 112 6.27 -7.36 10.02
N PRO A 113 7.13 -7.79 10.97
CA PRO A 113 6.77 -8.86 11.88
C PRO A 113 5.47 -8.57 12.64
N VAL A 114 4.58 -9.55 12.69
CA VAL A 114 3.25 -9.44 13.26
C VAL A 114 3.22 -10.08 14.64
N ASP A 115 2.72 -9.35 15.64
CA ASP A 115 2.40 -9.91 16.96
C ASP A 115 1.03 -10.59 16.92
N MET A 116 1.04 -11.91 16.87
CA MET A 116 -0.14 -12.76 16.72
C MET A 116 -0.59 -13.37 18.07
N ARG A 117 0.02 -12.98 19.18
CA ARG A 117 -0.33 -13.53 20.50
C ARG A 117 -1.79 -13.24 20.84
N GLY A 118 -2.52 -14.29 21.23
CA GLY A 118 -3.94 -14.19 21.55
C GLY A 118 -4.87 -13.98 20.36
N TRP A 119 -4.36 -13.99 19.12
CA TRP A 119 -5.21 -13.98 17.93
C TRP A 119 -6.01 -15.27 17.85
N THR A 120 -7.09 -15.22 17.11
CA THR A 120 -8.02 -16.33 16.94
C THR A 120 -8.13 -16.69 15.47
N VAL A 121 -7.94 -17.97 15.15
CA VAL A 121 -8.30 -18.56 13.85
C VAL A 121 -9.62 -19.30 14.02
N GLU A 122 -10.64 -18.88 13.29
CA GLU A 122 -11.96 -19.49 13.26
C GLU A 122 -12.12 -20.29 11.97
N ILE A 123 -12.55 -21.54 12.10
CA ILE A 123 -12.94 -22.42 10.98
C ILE A 123 -14.46 -22.50 11.01
N GLY A 124 -15.08 -22.49 9.85
CA GLY A 124 -16.53 -22.54 9.74
C GLY A 124 -17.00 -22.79 8.32
N ASN A 125 -18.27 -22.51 8.09
CA ASN A 125 -18.88 -22.64 6.77
C ASN A 125 -19.97 -21.60 6.54
N ASN A 126 -20.43 -21.46 5.30
CA ASN A 126 -21.59 -20.64 4.95
C ASN A 126 -22.86 -21.51 4.87
N ASN A 127 -23.56 -21.65 6.00
CA ASN A 127 -24.81 -22.42 6.07
C ASN A 127 -25.99 -21.62 5.49
N GLY A 128 -26.19 -21.69 4.17
CA GLY A 128 -27.44 -21.27 3.52
C GLY A 128 -27.55 -19.78 3.21
N GLY A 129 -26.43 -19.08 3.02
CA GLY A 129 -26.40 -17.69 2.55
C GLY A 129 -26.55 -16.62 3.63
N LEU A 130 -26.39 -17.00 4.91
CA LEU A 130 -26.47 -16.10 6.07
C LEU A 130 -25.09 -15.58 6.54
N GLY A 131 -24.03 -15.81 5.76
CA GLY A 131 -22.66 -15.42 6.11
C GLY A 131 -21.90 -16.51 6.86
N PHE A 132 -20.74 -16.14 7.39
CA PHE A 132 -19.80 -17.08 8.02
C PHE A 132 -20.34 -17.62 9.35
N SER A 133 -20.42 -18.96 9.47
CA SER A 133 -20.83 -19.67 10.67
C SER A 133 -19.67 -20.51 11.20
N ARG A 134 -19.04 -20.04 12.28
CA ARG A 134 -17.94 -20.75 12.94
C ARG A 134 -18.36 -22.12 13.50
N THR A 135 -17.58 -23.14 13.19
CA THR A 135 -17.62 -24.48 13.81
C THR A 135 -16.52 -24.64 14.87
N ASP A 136 -15.30 -24.21 14.55
CA ASP A 136 -14.11 -24.44 15.35
C ASP A 136 -13.34 -23.15 15.61
N ARG A 137 -12.52 -23.16 16.68
CA ARG A 137 -11.74 -21.97 17.06
C ARG A 137 -10.41 -22.31 17.71
N LEU A 138 -9.33 -21.87 17.09
CA LEU A 138 -7.97 -21.94 17.59
C LEU A 138 -7.58 -20.58 18.17
N ILE A 139 -7.06 -20.54 19.39
CA ILE A 139 -6.55 -19.31 20.00
C ILE A 139 -5.04 -19.44 20.09
N LEU A 140 -4.31 -18.57 19.40
CA LEU A 140 -2.85 -18.54 19.47
C LEU A 140 -2.44 -18.12 20.88
N SER A 141 -1.53 -18.85 21.50
CA SER A 141 -1.14 -18.63 22.88
C SER A 141 -0.33 -17.34 23.04
N ASN A 142 0.15 -17.08 24.26
CA ASN A 142 1.08 -15.98 24.52
C ASN A 142 2.56 -16.41 24.36
N HIS A 143 2.83 -17.52 23.66
CA HIS A 143 4.18 -18.00 23.40
C HIS A 143 5.01 -16.94 22.64
N ALA A 144 6.33 -16.92 22.89
CA ALA A 144 7.23 -15.93 22.31
C ALA A 144 7.33 -16.02 20.78
N ASP A 145 7.18 -17.22 20.22
CA ASP A 145 7.20 -17.43 18.77
C ASP A 145 6.11 -16.65 18.03
N TRP A 146 4.98 -16.35 18.70
CA TRP A 146 3.91 -15.54 18.14
C TRP A 146 4.15 -14.03 18.24
N GLN A 147 5.17 -13.57 18.97
CA GLN A 147 5.37 -12.15 19.28
C GLN A 147 5.78 -11.32 18.06
N ALA A 148 6.51 -11.92 17.12
CA ALA A 148 7.09 -11.22 15.98
C ALA A 148 7.23 -12.19 14.79
N VAL A 149 6.11 -12.70 14.30
CA VAL A 149 6.09 -13.62 13.15
C VAL A 149 6.44 -12.83 11.89
N PRO A 150 7.55 -13.11 11.19
CA PRO A 150 7.93 -12.31 10.02
C PRO A 150 6.94 -12.43 8.86
N SER A 151 6.81 -11.37 8.08
CA SER A 151 6.15 -11.44 6.77
C SER A 151 6.85 -12.46 5.87
N GLY A 152 6.06 -13.20 5.09
CA GLY A 152 6.51 -14.36 4.33
C GLY A 152 6.50 -15.68 5.08
N THR A 153 6.08 -15.69 6.35
CA THR A 153 5.90 -16.95 7.07
C THR A 153 4.65 -17.66 6.59
N ILE A 154 4.83 -18.83 5.97
CA ILE A 154 3.82 -19.86 5.78
C ILE A 154 3.60 -20.53 7.14
N LEU A 155 2.38 -20.37 7.65
CA LEU A 155 1.90 -20.96 8.90
C LEU A 155 0.96 -22.12 8.56
N THR A 156 1.48 -23.34 8.68
CA THR A 156 0.69 -24.56 8.49
C THR A 156 0.12 -25.01 9.82
N PHE A 157 -1.19 -25.24 9.89
CA PHE A 157 -1.86 -25.81 11.05
C PHE A 157 -2.37 -27.20 10.70
N ILE A 158 -2.07 -28.19 11.54
CA ILE A 158 -2.42 -29.59 11.28
C ILE A 158 -2.96 -30.29 12.52
N ASP A 159 -3.98 -31.13 12.36
CA ASP A 159 -4.60 -31.90 13.44
C ASP A 159 -3.74 -33.08 13.93
N ARG A 160 -2.84 -33.57 13.07
CA ARG A 160 -1.95 -34.72 13.32
C ARG A 160 -0.52 -34.30 13.66
N ASN A 161 0.01 -34.95 14.68
CA ASN A 161 1.43 -34.86 15.04
C ASN A 161 2.29 -35.84 14.21
N THR A 162 3.61 -35.82 14.37
CA THR A 162 4.51 -36.68 13.58
C THR A 162 4.27 -38.18 13.80
N ALA A 163 3.87 -38.59 15.02
CA ALA A 163 3.54 -39.99 15.30
C ALA A 163 2.25 -40.46 14.59
N GLN A 164 1.42 -39.53 14.14
CA GLN A 164 0.15 -39.77 13.43
C GLN A 164 0.26 -39.57 11.92
N GLY A 165 1.48 -39.35 11.40
CA GLY A 165 1.72 -39.07 9.99
C GLY A 165 1.45 -37.62 9.58
N GLY A 166 1.30 -36.72 10.54
CA GLY A 166 1.33 -35.27 10.35
C GLY A 166 2.67 -34.69 10.76
N ARG A 167 2.66 -33.52 11.42
CA ARG A 167 3.88 -32.82 11.83
C ARG A 167 3.73 -32.12 13.17
N ASP A 168 4.74 -32.26 14.03
CA ASP A 168 4.82 -31.56 15.32
C ASP A 168 5.04 -30.05 15.13
N THR A 169 4.74 -29.26 16.16
CA THR A 169 5.00 -27.81 16.14
C THR A 169 6.48 -27.50 15.97
N GLY A 170 6.79 -26.55 15.09
CA GLY A 170 8.12 -25.99 14.93
C GLY A 170 8.05 -24.68 14.16
N PHE A 171 8.78 -23.68 14.62
CA PHE A 171 8.86 -22.36 13.99
C PHE A 171 10.16 -22.21 13.20
N ALA A 172 10.07 -21.54 12.05
CA ALA A 172 11.18 -21.35 11.12
C ALA A 172 11.92 -22.67 10.81
N ILE A 173 11.15 -23.74 10.61
CA ILE A 173 11.64 -25.08 10.24
C ILE A 173 12.45 -24.99 8.94
N ARG A 174 11.96 -24.14 8.02
CA ARG A 174 12.70 -23.68 6.84
C ARG A 174 12.70 -22.16 6.87
N ASP A 175 13.87 -21.55 6.73
CA ASP A 175 14.02 -20.09 6.69
C ASP A 175 14.85 -19.72 5.46
N ASN A 176 14.14 -19.24 4.44
CA ASN A 176 14.70 -18.75 3.18
C ASN A 176 14.39 -17.25 3.02
N SER A 177 14.14 -16.54 4.14
CA SER A 177 13.80 -15.12 4.16
C SER A 177 14.83 -14.24 3.44
N ALA A 178 16.11 -14.63 3.47
CA ALA A 178 17.20 -13.91 2.82
C ALA A 178 17.32 -14.17 1.30
N THR A 179 16.64 -15.17 0.75
CA THR A 179 16.74 -15.52 -0.69
C THR A 179 15.45 -15.28 -1.43
N THR A 180 14.37 -15.88 -0.93
CA THR A 180 13.09 -16.01 -1.63
C THR A 180 11.93 -15.46 -0.80
N GLY A 181 12.23 -14.98 0.42
CA GLY A 181 11.29 -14.26 1.28
C GLY A 181 10.43 -15.17 2.14
N GLU A 182 10.43 -16.48 1.92
CA GLU A 182 9.59 -17.43 2.64
C GLU A 182 10.25 -18.01 3.89
N ILE A 183 9.42 -18.17 4.91
CA ILE A 183 9.72 -18.94 6.12
C ILE A 183 8.60 -19.96 6.27
N TRP A 184 8.89 -21.16 6.74
CA TRP A 184 7.87 -22.14 7.06
C TRP A 184 7.88 -22.48 8.54
N SER A 185 6.71 -22.37 9.17
CA SER A 185 6.44 -22.85 10.51
C SER A 185 5.22 -23.77 10.48
N ASN A 186 5.31 -24.89 11.18
CA ASN A 186 4.20 -25.82 11.35
C ASN A 186 3.70 -25.74 12.80
N VAL A 187 2.39 -25.82 12.98
CA VAL A 187 1.73 -25.81 14.28
C VAL A 187 0.83 -27.03 14.37
N TRP A 188 1.20 -27.96 15.25
CA TRP A 188 0.28 -29.03 15.61
C TRP A 188 -0.80 -28.45 16.51
N ILE A 189 -2.07 -28.59 16.11
CA ILE A 189 -3.20 -27.95 16.81
C ILE A 189 -3.34 -28.48 18.25
N GLY A 190 -2.83 -29.69 18.53
CA GLY A 190 -2.82 -30.26 19.87
C GLY A 190 -1.73 -29.73 20.80
N ASP A 191 -0.84 -28.86 20.31
CA ASP A 191 0.22 -28.26 21.10
C ASP A 191 -0.32 -27.11 21.96
N LEU A 192 -0.58 -27.42 23.23
CA LEU A 192 -1.18 -26.49 24.17
C LEU A 192 -0.25 -25.35 24.60
N ASP A 193 1.05 -25.42 24.28
CA ASP A 193 1.98 -24.32 24.52
C ASP A 193 1.81 -23.21 23.47
N HIS A 194 1.41 -23.55 22.24
CA HIS A 194 1.24 -22.62 21.12
C HIS A 194 -0.21 -22.35 20.74
N VAL A 195 -1.12 -23.28 21.02
CA VAL A 195 -2.57 -23.15 20.78
C VAL A 195 -3.32 -23.38 22.08
N ASN A 196 -3.94 -22.33 22.60
CA ASN A 196 -4.84 -22.44 23.74
C ASN A 196 -6.13 -23.16 23.30
N ALA A 197 -6.33 -24.39 23.74
CA ALA A 197 -7.62 -25.06 23.63
C ALA A 197 -8.62 -24.41 24.61
N PRO A 198 -9.72 -23.78 24.16
CA PRO A 198 -10.72 -23.25 25.07
C PRO A 198 -11.35 -24.40 25.86
N LEU A 199 -11.22 -24.41 27.19
CA LEU A 199 -11.95 -25.33 28.05
C LEU A 199 -13.44 -24.91 28.08
N GLY A 200 -14.23 -25.35 27.10
CA GLY A 200 -15.67 -25.07 27.04
C GLY A 200 -16.34 -25.44 25.70
N PRO A 201 -17.69 -25.43 25.63
CA PRO A 201 -18.50 -25.92 24.49
C PRO A 201 -18.39 -25.09 23.19
N VAL A 202 -17.36 -24.25 23.06
CA VAL A 202 -17.24 -23.20 22.03
C VAL A 202 -16.03 -23.41 21.11
N ALA A 203 -15.23 -24.45 21.33
CA ALA A 203 -14.00 -24.71 20.58
C ALA A 203 -14.21 -25.56 19.31
N GLY A 204 -15.31 -26.31 19.22
CA GLY A 204 -15.60 -27.25 18.13
C GLY A 204 -14.80 -28.57 18.20
N TYR A 205 -13.56 -28.53 18.72
CA TYR A 205 -12.67 -29.68 18.84
C TYR A 205 -12.20 -29.99 20.28
N THR A 206 -11.54 -31.12 20.44
CA THR A 206 -10.93 -31.59 21.69
C THR A 206 -9.52 -32.14 21.47
N VAL A 207 -8.66 -32.01 22.48
CA VAL A 207 -7.33 -32.63 22.51
C VAL A 207 -7.32 -33.64 23.65
N SER A 208 -7.21 -34.93 23.31
CA SER A 208 -7.22 -36.01 24.30
C SER A 208 -6.26 -37.11 23.91
N GLY A 209 -5.43 -37.55 24.85
CA GLY A 209 -4.44 -38.61 24.60
C GLY A 209 -3.44 -38.29 23.49
N GLY A 210 -3.16 -37.00 23.23
CA GLY A 210 -2.30 -36.56 22.14
C GLY A 210 -2.95 -36.64 20.75
N VAL A 211 -4.28 -36.64 20.67
CA VAL A 211 -5.06 -36.66 19.43
C VAL A 211 -6.00 -35.47 19.42
N VAL A 212 -6.02 -34.72 18.31
CA VAL A 212 -7.01 -33.68 18.02
C VAL A 212 -8.23 -34.34 17.40
N ASN A 213 -9.44 -34.06 17.92
CA ASN A 213 -10.69 -34.62 17.42
C ASN A 213 -11.73 -33.51 17.26
N GLY A 214 -12.50 -33.54 16.17
CA GLY A 214 -13.66 -32.66 15.97
C GLY A 214 -13.41 -31.47 15.03
N ILE A 215 -12.17 -31.25 14.59
CA ILE A 215 -11.89 -30.28 13.52
C ILE A 215 -12.34 -30.90 12.19
N THR A 216 -13.16 -30.16 11.45
CA THR A 216 -13.59 -30.55 10.10
C THR A 216 -13.14 -29.48 9.11
N ILE A 217 -12.31 -29.91 8.16
CA ILE A 217 -11.87 -29.13 7.00
C ILE A 217 -12.12 -30.07 5.83
N ASP A 218 -13.03 -29.67 4.94
CA ASP A 218 -13.51 -30.48 3.83
C ASP A 218 -14.02 -29.60 2.69
N ASN A 219 -14.61 -30.25 1.68
CA ASN A 219 -15.17 -29.62 0.48
C ASN A 219 -16.62 -29.11 0.65
N ASN A 220 -17.09 -28.88 1.87
CA ASN A 220 -18.45 -28.41 2.12
C ASN A 220 -18.47 -26.97 2.60
N ASN A 221 -18.09 -26.04 1.71
CA ASN A 221 -18.03 -24.61 1.98
C ASN A 221 -17.15 -24.27 3.19
N THR A 222 -16.02 -24.96 3.36
CA THR A 222 -15.08 -24.65 4.45
C THR A 222 -14.53 -23.25 4.27
N GLN A 223 -14.57 -22.47 5.34
CA GLN A 223 -14.14 -21.08 5.39
C GLN A 223 -13.31 -20.80 6.63
N PHE A 224 -12.45 -19.79 6.52
CA PHE A 224 -11.57 -19.36 7.58
C PHE A 224 -11.70 -17.87 7.83
N GLN A 225 -11.71 -17.48 9.09
CA GLN A 225 -11.68 -16.09 9.52
C GLN A 225 -10.64 -15.92 10.63
N VAL A 226 -9.81 -14.88 10.54
CA VAL A 226 -8.78 -14.59 11.54
C VAL A 226 -9.14 -13.30 12.25
N LYS A 227 -9.02 -13.30 13.58
CA LYS A 227 -9.33 -12.16 14.46
C LYS A 227 -8.15 -11.81 15.36
N ASN A 228 -7.96 -10.51 15.59
CA ASN A 228 -7.01 -10.05 16.61
C ASN A 228 -7.59 -10.15 18.03
N THR A 229 -6.82 -9.75 19.04
CA THR A 229 -7.23 -9.78 20.45
C THR A 229 -8.39 -8.86 20.81
N LEU A 230 -8.72 -7.89 19.95
CA LEU A 230 -9.88 -7.01 20.09
C LEU A 230 -11.14 -7.61 19.42
N GLY A 231 -11.04 -8.79 18.81
CA GLY A 231 -12.11 -9.45 18.08
C GLY A 231 -12.37 -8.87 16.68
N GLN A 232 -11.50 -7.98 16.20
CA GLN A 232 -11.60 -7.40 14.86
C GLN A 232 -11.10 -8.41 13.83
N ILE A 233 -11.75 -8.46 12.66
CA ILE A 233 -11.41 -9.41 11.61
C ILE A 233 -10.22 -8.87 10.83
N VAL A 234 -9.08 -9.56 10.97
CA VAL A 234 -7.85 -9.19 10.25
C VAL A 234 -7.82 -9.77 8.84
N PHE A 235 -8.49 -10.90 8.63
CA PHE A 235 -8.68 -11.54 7.32
C PHE A 235 -9.91 -12.46 7.31
N GLY A 236 -10.54 -12.61 6.15
CA GLY A 236 -11.66 -13.51 5.92
C GLY A 236 -13.06 -12.90 6.18
N PRO A 237 -14.13 -13.71 6.07
CA PRO A 237 -14.09 -15.13 5.74
C PRO A 237 -13.50 -15.40 4.35
N ALA A 238 -12.62 -16.38 4.23
CA ALA A 238 -12.01 -16.83 2.96
C ALA A 238 -12.14 -18.35 2.85
N GLY A 239 -12.31 -18.87 1.63
CA GLY A 239 -12.58 -20.29 1.39
C GLY A 239 -13.77 -20.50 0.46
N GLU A 240 -14.21 -21.75 0.34
CA GLU A 240 -15.32 -22.10 -0.55
C GLU A 240 -16.64 -21.51 -0.04
N GLY A 241 -17.47 -21.01 -0.96
CA GLY A 241 -18.69 -20.28 -0.63
C GLY A 241 -18.45 -18.79 -0.37
N VAL A 242 -17.19 -18.34 -0.40
CA VAL A 242 -16.80 -16.94 -0.60
C VAL A 242 -16.27 -16.80 -2.02
N VAL A 243 -15.09 -17.36 -2.29
CA VAL A 243 -14.51 -17.52 -3.64
C VAL A 243 -13.59 -18.77 -3.66
N PRO A 244 -13.81 -19.73 -4.58
CA PRO A 244 -14.97 -19.80 -5.46
C PRO A 244 -16.27 -20.02 -4.66
N LEU A 245 -17.41 -19.64 -5.23
CA LEU A 245 -18.72 -19.79 -4.57
C LEU A 245 -19.12 -21.25 -4.37
N SER A 246 -18.56 -22.15 -5.17
CA SER A 246 -18.72 -23.60 -5.12
C SER A 246 -17.74 -24.22 -6.11
N GLY A 247 -17.30 -25.44 -5.88
CA GLY A 247 -16.59 -26.21 -6.90
C GLY A 247 -15.63 -27.24 -6.35
N LEU A 248 -15.24 -27.13 -5.08
CA LEU A 248 -14.40 -28.12 -4.44
C LEU A 248 -15.12 -29.46 -4.35
N ASN A 249 -14.44 -30.48 -4.83
CA ASN A 249 -14.80 -31.86 -4.58
C ASN A 249 -13.92 -32.48 -3.49
N ASP A 250 -14.31 -33.67 -3.06
CA ASP A 250 -13.73 -34.38 -1.92
C ASP A 250 -12.34 -34.99 -2.20
N LYS A 251 -11.64 -34.47 -3.22
CA LYS A 251 -10.35 -34.91 -3.76
C LYS A 251 -9.42 -33.75 -4.12
N GLU A 252 -9.81 -32.53 -3.79
CA GLU A 252 -9.09 -31.32 -4.18
C GLU A 252 -8.46 -30.60 -2.98
N ILE A 253 -7.59 -29.67 -3.32
CA ILE A 253 -7.05 -28.66 -2.44
C ILE A 253 -7.67 -27.33 -2.88
N PHE A 254 -8.02 -26.50 -1.90
CA PHE A 254 -8.29 -25.11 -2.17
C PHE A 254 -6.99 -24.33 -2.08
N GLU A 255 -6.67 -23.53 -3.08
CA GLU A 255 -5.37 -22.87 -3.18
C GLU A 255 -5.50 -21.38 -3.59
N LEU A 256 -4.60 -20.55 -3.05
CA LEU A 256 -4.34 -19.22 -3.56
C LEU A 256 -3.45 -19.32 -4.81
N GLU A 257 -3.97 -18.91 -5.96
CA GLU A 257 -3.23 -18.90 -7.24
C GLU A 257 -2.34 -17.67 -7.42
N GLY A 258 -2.38 -16.74 -6.48
CA GLY A 258 -1.64 -15.48 -6.55
C GLY A 258 -0.48 -15.39 -5.57
N ASN A 259 0.38 -14.38 -5.79
CA ASN A 259 1.40 -14.04 -4.80
C ASN A 259 0.74 -13.50 -3.52
N PRO A 260 1.01 -14.07 -2.34
CA PRO A 260 0.43 -13.65 -1.08
C PRO A 260 0.99 -12.29 -0.72
N ASN A 261 0.12 -11.29 -0.63
CA ASN A 261 0.48 -9.93 -0.24
C ASN A 261 -0.75 -9.21 0.36
N ILE A 262 -0.57 -7.98 0.85
CA ILE A 262 -1.64 -7.19 1.48
C ILE A 262 -2.81 -6.83 0.56
N LEU A 263 -2.69 -7.02 -0.76
CA LEU A 263 -3.76 -6.72 -1.70
C LEU A 263 -4.70 -7.91 -1.91
N VAL A 264 -4.33 -9.11 -1.45
CA VAL A 264 -5.18 -10.31 -1.55
C VAL A 264 -6.44 -10.09 -0.72
N SER A 265 -7.58 -10.09 -1.40
CA SER A 265 -8.90 -10.08 -0.79
C SER A 265 -9.48 -11.49 -0.74
N PRO A 266 -10.24 -11.85 0.32
CA PRO A 266 -11.04 -13.07 0.34
C PRO A 266 -12.03 -13.22 -0.84
N THR A 267 -12.29 -12.15 -1.57
CA THR A 267 -13.24 -12.11 -2.70
C THR A 267 -12.55 -12.04 -4.07
N ASP A 268 -11.23 -12.16 -4.12
CA ASP A 268 -10.49 -12.13 -5.39
C ASP A 268 -10.66 -13.45 -6.14
N ILE A 269 -11.05 -13.36 -7.41
CA ILE A 269 -11.25 -14.51 -8.30
C ILE A 269 -9.96 -14.72 -9.09
N ALA A 270 -9.40 -15.93 -9.06
CA ALA A 270 -8.12 -16.23 -9.72
C ALA A 270 -8.13 -15.95 -11.23
N SER A 271 -9.25 -16.26 -11.91
CA SER A 271 -9.38 -16.01 -13.36
C SER A 271 -9.50 -14.53 -13.75
N GLU A 272 -9.75 -13.63 -12.78
CA GLU A 272 -9.92 -12.20 -13.01
C GLU A 272 -8.81 -11.35 -12.39
N THR A 273 -8.05 -11.91 -11.44
CA THR A 273 -7.03 -11.21 -10.66
C THR A 273 -5.81 -12.12 -10.47
N ALA A 274 -4.61 -11.56 -10.54
CA ALA A 274 -3.36 -12.28 -10.23
C ALA A 274 -3.19 -12.62 -8.72
N TYR A 275 -4.27 -12.51 -7.94
CA TYR A 275 -4.30 -12.54 -6.47
C TYR A 275 -5.46 -13.40 -5.91
N GLY A 276 -6.18 -14.13 -6.76
CA GLY A 276 -7.40 -14.83 -6.37
C GLY A 276 -7.23 -16.31 -6.04
N TYR A 277 -8.35 -16.92 -5.64
CA TYR A 277 -8.44 -18.34 -5.28
C TYR A 277 -9.01 -19.19 -6.40
N ASP A 278 -8.54 -20.44 -6.48
CA ASP A 278 -9.04 -21.44 -7.43
C ASP A 278 -9.26 -22.79 -6.74
N ASP A 279 -10.04 -23.65 -7.41
CA ASP A 279 -10.36 -25.01 -7.00
C ASP A 279 -9.70 -26.10 -7.89
N SER A 280 -8.86 -25.70 -8.85
CA SER A 280 -8.52 -26.51 -10.04
C SER A 280 -7.43 -27.58 -9.90
N ALA A 281 -7.20 -28.11 -8.70
CA ALA A 281 -6.43 -29.35 -8.48
C ALA A 281 -4.91 -29.30 -8.85
N SER A 282 -4.21 -28.23 -8.51
CA SER A 282 -2.75 -28.04 -8.68
C SER A 282 -1.87 -29.00 -7.85
N GLY A 283 -2.47 -29.82 -6.99
CA GLY A 283 -1.76 -30.68 -6.04
C GLY A 283 -1.35 -29.90 -4.79
N SER A 284 -1.14 -30.60 -3.68
CA SER A 284 -0.85 -29.94 -2.41
C SER A 284 0.61 -29.49 -2.32
N THR A 285 0.80 -28.27 -1.82
CA THR A 285 2.12 -27.70 -1.55
C THR A 285 2.50 -27.71 -0.08
N PHE A 286 1.78 -28.45 0.79
CA PHE A 286 2.01 -28.53 2.24
C PHE A 286 3.40 -28.07 2.74
N GLY A 287 3.43 -26.88 3.33
CA GLY A 287 4.61 -26.27 3.91
C GLY A 287 5.60 -25.71 2.91
N TYR A 288 5.24 -25.60 1.64
CA TYR A 288 6.00 -25.00 0.54
C TYR A 288 5.17 -23.90 -0.12
N PRO A 289 5.83 -22.99 -0.86
CA PRO A 289 5.10 -22.00 -1.63
C PRO A 289 4.27 -22.66 -2.74
N ASN A 290 3.05 -22.18 -2.91
CA ASN A 290 2.10 -22.59 -3.95
C ASN A 290 2.72 -22.55 -5.36
N THR A 291 2.20 -23.37 -6.27
CA THR A 291 2.61 -23.35 -7.68
C THR A 291 1.39 -23.29 -8.58
N TRP A 292 1.29 -22.23 -9.39
CA TRP A 292 0.15 -22.01 -10.27
C TRP A 292 0.54 -21.94 -11.74
N THR A 293 -0.45 -22.16 -12.59
CA THR A 293 -0.30 -22.08 -14.05
C THR A 293 -1.18 -20.97 -14.60
N GLU A 294 -0.64 -19.75 -14.69
CA GLU A 294 -1.33 -18.66 -15.38
C GLU A 294 -0.85 -18.62 -16.86
N GLY A 295 -1.74 -18.94 -17.80
CA GLY A 295 -1.52 -18.59 -19.21
C GLY A 295 -0.27 -19.16 -19.89
N ALA A 296 0.10 -20.42 -19.57
CA ALA A 296 1.19 -21.22 -20.15
C ALA A 296 2.59 -21.07 -19.53
N GLU A 297 2.77 -20.27 -18.49
CA GLU A 297 4.00 -20.24 -17.68
C GLU A 297 3.67 -20.69 -16.26
N THR A 298 4.46 -21.62 -15.72
CA THR A 298 4.35 -22.03 -14.31
C THR A 298 5.04 -20.99 -13.44
N PHE A 299 4.31 -20.40 -12.51
CA PHE A 299 4.87 -19.50 -11.51
C PHE A 299 4.86 -20.21 -10.15
N THR A 300 5.97 -20.08 -9.43
CA THR A 300 5.99 -20.42 -8.01
C THR A 300 5.68 -19.16 -7.23
N GLN A 301 4.93 -19.32 -6.15
CA GLN A 301 4.73 -18.28 -5.17
C GLN A 301 6.07 -17.66 -4.77
N VAL A 302 6.27 -16.41 -5.19
CA VAL A 302 7.33 -15.59 -4.66
C VAL A 302 6.67 -14.75 -3.59
N VAL A 303 7.05 -14.99 -2.33
CA VAL A 303 6.66 -14.08 -1.26
C VAL A 303 7.44 -12.79 -1.48
N ASN A 304 6.87 -11.88 -2.25
CA ASN A 304 7.35 -10.51 -2.27
C ASN A 304 7.04 -9.92 -0.90
N LEU A 305 8.10 -9.76 -0.09
CA LEU A 305 8.08 -8.82 1.01
C LEU A 305 7.53 -7.51 0.44
N LEU A 306 6.61 -6.87 1.17
CA LEU A 306 6.11 -5.57 0.78
C LEU A 306 7.31 -4.67 0.46
N PRO A 307 7.26 -3.90 -0.64
CA PRO A 307 8.26 -2.88 -0.87
C PRO A 307 8.39 -2.05 0.42
N PRO A 308 9.62 -1.74 0.86
CA PRO A 308 9.86 -0.88 2.02
C PRO A 308 9.13 0.47 1.87
N PRO A 309 9.10 1.33 2.90
CA PRO A 309 8.71 2.72 2.67
C PRO A 309 9.54 3.27 1.51
N GLU A 310 8.90 3.92 0.55
CA GLU A 310 9.56 4.43 -0.65
C GLU A 310 9.24 5.92 -0.78
N ILE A 311 10.27 6.76 -0.72
CA ILE A 311 10.15 8.21 -0.75
C ILE A 311 10.23 8.74 -2.19
N SER A 312 9.25 9.55 -2.58
CA SER A 312 9.31 10.34 -3.81
C SER A 312 9.14 11.83 -3.51
N VAL A 313 9.92 12.66 -4.19
CA VAL A 313 9.84 14.12 -4.05
C VAL A 313 9.39 14.76 -5.36
N GLU A 314 8.28 15.48 -5.31
CA GLU A 314 7.70 16.18 -6.46
C GLU A 314 7.78 17.70 -6.27
N GLN A 315 7.83 18.42 -7.39
CA GLN A 315 7.62 19.87 -7.45
C GLN A 315 6.30 20.21 -8.17
N SER A 316 5.99 21.50 -8.26
CA SER A 316 4.72 22.01 -8.80
C SER A 316 4.33 21.35 -10.13
N GLY A 317 3.17 20.68 -10.14
CA GLY A 317 2.65 19.96 -11.29
C GLY A 317 2.84 18.43 -11.24
N GLY A 318 3.34 17.88 -10.13
CA GLY A 318 3.56 16.43 -9.97
C GLY A 318 4.79 15.94 -10.70
N VAL A 319 5.74 16.84 -10.99
CA VAL A 319 7.00 16.48 -11.65
C VAL A 319 7.98 16.04 -10.58
N GLU A 320 8.44 14.81 -10.68
CA GLU A 320 9.45 14.24 -9.80
C GLU A 320 10.78 15.00 -9.88
N VAL A 321 11.41 15.16 -8.73
CA VAL A 321 12.79 15.62 -8.55
C VAL A 321 13.56 14.42 -8.04
N PRO A 322 14.24 13.65 -8.91
CA PRO A 322 14.89 12.39 -8.53
C PRO A 322 15.94 12.58 -7.43
N ASP A 323 16.26 11.51 -6.70
CA ASP A 323 17.41 11.48 -5.80
C ASP A 323 18.71 11.81 -6.54
N GLY A 324 19.57 12.62 -5.91
CA GLY A 324 20.75 13.23 -6.53
C GLY A 324 20.44 14.26 -7.62
N GLY A 325 19.15 14.56 -7.85
CA GLY A 325 18.66 15.49 -8.86
C GLY A 325 18.94 16.96 -8.54
N SER A 326 18.41 17.87 -9.36
CA SER A 326 18.59 19.31 -9.09
C SER A 326 17.36 20.16 -9.39
N PHE A 327 17.18 21.20 -8.58
CA PHE A 327 16.07 22.14 -8.72
C PHE A 327 16.57 23.59 -8.82
N ALA A 328 16.02 24.36 -9.77
CA ALA A 328 16.43 25.73 -10.05
C ALA A 328 15.40 26.78 -9.60
N PHE A 329 15.82 27.71 -8.74
CA PHE A 329 15.01 28.84 -8.25
C PHE A 329 14.97 30.03 -9.23
N GLY A 330 15.75 29.99 -10.30
CA GLY A 330 15.85 31.05 -11.30
C GLY A 330 16.80 32.18 -10.89
N SER A 331 16.59 33.38 -11.47
CA SER A 331 17.41 34.57 -11.22
C SER A 331 16.64 35.65 -10.49
N LEU A 332 17.21 36.17 -9.40
CA LEU A 332 16.60 37.21 -8.57
C LEU A 332 17.49 38.45 -8.45
N ALA A 333 16.88 39.61 -8.21
CA ALA A 333 17.65 40.74 -7.75
C ALA A 333 18.17 40.45 -6.32
N THR A 334 19.39 40.88 -6.03
CA THR A 334 19.96 40.83 -4.66
C THR A 334 18.99 41.45 -3.64
N GLY A 335 18.78 40.76 -2.52
CA GLY A 335 17.82 41.14 -1.46
C GLY A 335 16.36 40.82 -1.74
N ALA A 336 16.01 40.34 -2.95
CA ALA A 336 14.71 39.72 -3.21
C ALA A 336 14.70 38.27 -2.70
N ASN A 337 13.51 37.67 -2.64
CA ASN A 337 13.37 36.26 -2.31
C ASN A 337 12.24 35.60 -3.10
N THR A 338 12.32 34.28 -3.23
CA THR A 338 11.24 33.44 -3.75
C THR A 338 11.16 32.17 -2.93
N THR A 339 10.00 31.53 -2.94
CA THR A 339 9.75 30.30 -2.17
C THR A 339 9.23 29.22 -3.11
N ARG A 340 9.62 27.98 -2.83
CA ARG A 340 9.21 26.78 -3.55
C ARG A 340 8.81 25.71 -2.54
N THR A 341 7.71 25.03 -2.86
CA THR A 341 7.19 23.93 -2.07
C THR A 341 7.41 22.65 -2.85
N PHE A 342 8.01 21.67 -2.20
CA PHE A 342 8.18 20.30 -2.64
C PHE A 342 7.14 19.45 -1.91
N THR A 343 6.53 18.51 -2.62
CA THR A 343 5.67 17.49 -2.04
C THR A 343 6.50 16.25 -1.83
N ILE A 344 6.54 15.73 -0.62
CA ILE A 344 7.15 14.44 -0.31
C ILE A 344 6.00 13.44 -0.24
N ARG A 345 6.12 12.32 -0.94
CA ARG A 345 5.15 11.23 -0.97
C ARG A 345 5.80 9.96 -0.46
N ASN A 346 4.99 9.16 0.21
CA ASN A 346 5.29 7.74 0.38
C ASN A 346 4.57 6.99 -0.74
N ILE A 347 5.33 6.45 -1.69
CA ILE A 347 4.83 5.60 -2.78
C ILE A 347 5.03 4.11 -2.46
N GLY A 348 5.58 3.80 -1.29
CA GLY A 348 5.74 2.46 -0.75
C GLY A 348 4.52 2.02 0.06
N TYR A 349 4.60 0.81 0.59
CA TYR A 349 3.45 0.16 1.25
C TYR A 349 3.55 0.16 2.78
N LEU A 350 4.65 0.69 3.34
CA LEU A 350 4.90 0.83 4.78
C LEU A 350 4.98 2.31 5.17
N ASP A 351 4.72 2.66 6.44
CA ASP A 351 4.82 4.04 6.92
C ASP A 351 6.24 4.61 6.70
N LEU A 352 6.32 5.72 5.96
CA LEU A 352 7.53 6.53 5.83
C LEU A 352 7.67 7.42 7.08
N THR A 353 8.75 7.21 7.83
CA THR A 353 9.06 7.86 9.10
C THR A 353 10.44 8.52 9.07
N GLY A 354 10.85 9.15 10.17
CA GLY A 354 12.22 9.68 10.28
C GLY A 354 12.53 10.91 9.43
N LEU A 355 11.54 11.52 8.75
CA LEU A 355 11.72 12.69 7.88
C LEU A 355 12.43 13.85 8.59
N THR A 356 13.73 14.00 8.31
CA THR A 356 14.57 15.07 8.85
C THR A 356 15.33 15.76 7.72
N ILE A 357 15.42 17.08 7.81
CA ILE A 357 15.99 17.91 6.73
C ILE A 357 17.30 18.52 7.18
N THR A 358 18.35 18.32 6.40
CA THR A 358 19.60 19.06 6.54
C THR A 358 19.96 19.78 5.25
N THR A 359 20.77 20.83 5.35
CA THR A 359 21.16 21.67 4.23
C THR A 359 22.65 21.97 4.28
N ASP A 360 23.33 21.84 3.16
CA ASP A 360 24.76 22.13 3.05
C ASP A 360 25.15 22.84 1.74
N GLY A 361 26.45 22.98 1.51
CA GLY A 361 27.02 23.57 0.29
C GLY A 361 27.43 25.05 0.40
N ALA A 362 28.08 25.54 -0.66
CA ALA A 362 28.78 26.83 -0.68
C ALA A 362 27.89 28.04 -0.38
N ASN A 363 26.59 27.96 -0.70
CA ASN A 363 25.64 29.03 -0.48
C ASN A 363 24.41 28.57 0.33
N ALA A 364 24.56 27.56 1.19
CA ALA A 364 23.46 27.04 2.02
C ALA A 364 22.65 28.13 2.73
N ALA A 365 23.32 29.17 3.27
CA ALA A 365 22.65 30.27 3.95
C ALA A 365 21.68 31.10 3.08
N ASP A 366 21.81 31.05 1.75
CA ASP A 366 20.87 31.69 0.83
C ASP A 366 19.61 30.83 0.58
N PHE A 367 19.59 29.55 1.02
CA PHE A 367 18.48 28.59 0.89
C PHE A 367 18.02 28.12 2.27
N THR A 368 16.83 28.54 2.69
CA THR A 368 16.33 28.27 4.05
C THR A 368 15.05 27.45 4.01
N VAL A 369 14.98 26.39 4.81
CA VAL A 369 13.74 25.63 4.99
C VAL A 369 12.81 26.43 5.90
N THR A 370 11.64 26.80 5.40
CA THR A 370 10.66 27.62 6.13
C THR A 370 9.44 26.83 6.61
N ALA A 371 9.23 25.62 6.08
CA ALA A 371 8.28 24.65 6.61
C ALA A 371 8.86 23.25 6.40
N SER A 372 8.98 22.48 7.49
CA SER A 372 9.47 21.10 7.46
C SER A 372 8.33 20.13 7.19
N PRO A 373 8.62 18.98 6.56
CA PRO A 373 7.66 17.90 6.42
C PRO A 373 7.27 17.31 7.78
N VAL A 374 6.13 16.63 7.81
CA VAL A 374 5.61 15.92 8.98
C VAL A 374 5.49 14.43 8.64
N ALA A 375 5.90 13.57 9.56
CA ALA A 375 5.80 12.12 9.51
C ALA A 375 5.00 11.61 10.73
N PRO A 376 4.48 10.36 10.72
CA PRO A 376 4.57 9.35 9.66
C PRO A 376 3.69 9.67 8.44
N LEU A 377 4.10 9.20 7.27
CA LEU A 377 3.26 9.13 6.07
C LEU A 377 2.89 7.67 5.84
N GLY A 378 1.61 7.32 5.99
CA GLY A 378 1.13 6.01 5.53
C GLY A 378 1.23 5.87 4.01
N PRO A 379 0.90 4.69 3.46
CA PRO A 379 0.86 4.47 2.01
C PRO A 379 0.03 5.53 1.29
N ASP A 380 0.50 6.00 0.13
CA ASP A 380 -0.02 7.14 -0.64
C ASP A 380 -0.06 8.50 0.12
N GLY A 381 0.41 8.51 1.37
CA GLY A 381 0.49 9.69 2.22
C GLY A 381 1.46 10.71 1.65
N SER A 382 1.19 11.99 1.92
CA SER A 382 2.06 13.07 1.46
C SER A 382 2.17 14.20 2.48
N THR A 383 3.28 14.93 2.40
CA THR A 383 3.54 16.12 3.18
C THR A 383 4.31 17.13 2.33
N THR A 384 4.63 18.30 2.88
CA THR A 384 5.31 19.35 2.13
C THR A 384 6.55 19.85 2.83
N LEU A 385 7.56 20.15 2.02
CA LEU A 385 8.79 20.84 2.39
C LEU A 385 8.81 22.19 1.68
N THR A 386 8.97 23.29 2.40
CA THR A 386 9.02 24.63 1.79
C THR A 386 10.41 25.25 1.96
N VAL A 387 11.00 25.65 0.84
CA VAL A 387 12.36 26.20 0.75
C VAL A 387 12.31 27.61 0.18
N LYS A 388 12.96 28.55 0.86
CA LYS A 388 13.08 29.95 0.48
C LYS A 388 14.50 30.24 -0.02
N PHE A 389 14.60 30.77 -1.23
CA PHE A 389 15.83 31.31 -1.80
C PHE A 389 15.86 32.84 -1.65
N ALA A 390 16.87 33.37 -0.94
CA ALA A 390 17.00 34.79 -0.61
C ALA A 390 18.45 35.28 -0.75
N PRO A 391 18.96 35.41 -1.98
CA PRO A 391 20.37 35.71 -2.21
C PRO A 391 20.75 37.15 -1.81
N THR A 392 21.84 37.29 -1.06
CA THR A 392 22.35 38.59 -0.60
C THR A 392 23.46 39.17 -1.48
N THR A 393 24.13 38.33 -2.27
CA THR A 393 25.21 38.73 -3.19
C THR A 393 24.93 38.24 -4.60
N ALA A 394 25.43 38.96 -5.61
CA ALA A 394 25.26 38.59 -7.01
C ALA A 394 26.13 37.38 -7.40
N GLY A 395 25.74 36.69 -8.48
CA GLY A 395 26.41 35.48 -8.98
C GLY A 395 25.54 34.22 -8.85
N SER A 396 26.08 33.09 -9.30
CA SER A 396 25.46 31.77 -9.18
C SER A 396 25.49 31.28 -7.73
N LYS A 397 24.43 30.58 -7.33
CA LYS A 397 24.20 30.08 -5.97
C LYS A 397 23.91 28.59 -6.00
N THR A 398 24.61 27.82 -5.16
CA THR A 398 24.40 26.37 -5.03
C THR A 398 24.36 25.93 -3.56
N ALA A 399 23.51 24.95 -3.28
CA ALA A 399 23.37 24.26 -2.00
C ALA A 399 22.82 22.84 -2.26
N ALA A 400 22.77 21.99 -1.24
CA ALA A 400 21.99 20.76 -1.29
C ALA A 400 21.04 20.67 -0.09
N ILE A 401 19.92 19.99 -0.29
CA ILE A 401 19.02 19.52 0.77
C ILE A 401 19.16 18.00 0.84
N HIS A 402 19.21 17.48 2.06
CA HIS A 402 19.19 16.05 2.36
C HIS A 402 17.95 15.76 3.19
N ILE A 403 17.19 14.73 2.81
CA ILE A 403 15.97 14.28 3.47
C ILE A 403 16.23 12.85 3.96
N ALA A 404 16.52 12.68 5.24
CA ALA A 404 16.69 11.33 5.80
C ALA A 404 15.31 10.73 6.14
N SER A 405 15.18 9.41 5.98
CA SER A 405 13.96 8.65 6.28
C SER A 405 14.28 7.20 6.70
N ASN A 406 13.26 6.35 6.83
CA ASN A 406 13.40 4.89 7.02
C ASN A 406 13.21 4.08 5.71
N ASP A 407 13.28 4.77 4.58
CA ASP A 407 13.54 4.17 3.28
C ASP A 407 15.04 3.79 3.24
N ASP A 408 15.35 2.50 3.10
CA ASP A 408 16.71 1.98 3.30
C ASP A 408 17.58 2.12 2.04
N ASP A 409 16.98 2.04 0.84
CA ASP A 409 17.65 2.30 -0.44
C ASP A 409 17.83 3.79 -0.71
N GLU A 410 16.95 4.65 -0.17
CA GLU A 410 17.04 6.11 -0.23
C GLU A 410 17.20 6.72 1.19
N ALA A 411 18.10 6.13 1.99
CA ALA A 411 18.36 6.55 3.39
C ALA A 411 18.63 8.05 3.57
N SER A 412 19.13 8.72 2.52
CA SER A 412 19.14 10.18 2.39
C SER A 412 18.74 10.56 0.96
N TYR A 413 17.58 11.18 0.79
CA TYR A 413 17.13 11.72 -0.48
C TYR A 413 17.71 13.13 -0.70
N ASP A 414 18.52 13.28 -1.74
CA ASP A 414 19.39 14.42 -1.96
C ASP A 414 18.93 15.30 -3.13
N ILE A 415 18.75 16.60 -2.89
CA ILE A 415 18.30 17.57 -3.90
C ILE A 415 19.30 18.72 -4.01
N MET A 416 19.96 18.83 -5.17
CA MET A 416 20.87 19.95 -5.45
C MET A 416 20.09 21.21 -5.83
N LEU A 417 20.23 22.27 -5.04
CA LEU A 417 19.57 23.57 -5.28
C LEU A 417 20.46 24.49 -6.10
N LYS A 418 19.86 25.16 -7.10
CA LYS A 418 20.54 26.11 -7.97
C LYS A 418 19.76 27.43 -8.04
N GLY A 419 20.48 28.54 -8.08
CA GLY A 419 19.90 29.87 -8.30
C GLY A 419 20.95 30.86 -8.80
N SER A 420 20.52 32.08 -9.13
CA SER A 420 21.44 33.18 -9.43
C SER A 420 20.89 34.50 -8.91
N ALA A 421 21.77 35.46 -8.69
CA ALA A 421 21.39 36.81 -8.33
C ALA A 421 22.12 37.89 -9.11
N PHE A 422 21.45 39.03 -9.33
CA PHE A 422 22.02 40.21 -9.99
C PHE A 422 21.85 41.47 -9.16
N VAL A 423 22.76 42.44 -9.34
CA VAL A 423 22.64 43.77 -8.74
C VAL A 423 21.69 44.61 -9.59
N LYS A 424 20.76 45.32 -8.95
CA LYS A 424 19.88 46.25 -9.68
C LYS A 424 20.71 47.43 -10.19
N ALA A 425 20.59 47.73 -11.49
CA ALA A 425 21.29 48.85 -12.12
C ALA A 425 20.32 49.69 -12.96
N PRO A 426 20.37 51.02 -12.90
CA PRO A 426 19.62 51.87 -13.81
C PRO A 426 20.28 51.85 -15.19
N GLU A 427 19.49 51.90 -16.27
CA GLU A 427 20.00 51.96 -17.64
C GLU A 427 19.12 52.90 -18.46
N ILE A 428 19.74 53.85 -19.17
CA ILE A 428 19.06 54.94 -19.85
C ILE A 428 19.05 54.73 -21.35
N SER A 429 17.86 54.73 -21.94
CA SER A 429 17.66 54.73 -23.38
C SER A 429 17.06 56.06 -23.81
N VAL A 430 17.69 56.73 -24.77
CA VAL A 430 17.15 57.95 -25.40
C VAL A 430 16.77 57.63 -26.84
N GLN A 431 15.55 57.95 -27.25
CA GLN A 431 14.99 57.55 -28.55
C GLN A 431 14.48 58.74 -29.35
N GLN A 432 14.77 58.74 -30.66
CA GLN A 432 14.18 59.68 -31.61
C GLN A 432 14.19 59.15 -33.08
N PRO A 433 13.02 58.92 -33.70
CA PRO A 433 11.68 58.98 -33.12
C PRO A 433 11.47 57.89 -32.05
N VAL A 434 10.26 57.82 -31.46
CA VAL A 434 9.91 56.76 -30.50
C VAL A 434 10.22 55.38 -31.10
N GLY A 435 10.87 54.50 -30.34
CA GLY A 435 11.28 53.16 -30.79
C GLY A 435 12.63 53.11 -31.51
N SER A 436 13.26 54.25 -31.81
CA SER A 436 14.60 54.31 -32.42
C SER A 436 15.63 54.86 -31.44
N GLU A 437 16.40 53.97 -30.82
CA GLU A 437 17.45 54.32 -29.86
C GLU A 437 18.59 55.13 -30.49
N LEU A 438 19.05 56.13 -29.74
CA LEU A 438 20.19 56.97 -30.09
C LEU A 438 21.42 56.42 -29.40
N THR A 439 22.47 56.16 -30.17
CA THR A 439 23.77 55.77 -29.63
C THR A 439 24.48 57.00 -29.06
N ASP A 440 24.89 56.92 -27.79
CA ASP A 440 25.65 57.95 -27.09
C ASP A 440 26.94 58.33 -27.83
N GLY A 441 27.27 59.62 -27.85
CA GLY A 441 28.45 60.20 -28.50
C GLY A 441 28.53 60.07 -30.03
N LYS A 442 27.64 59.29 -30.67
CA LYS A 442 27.70 58.99 -32.11
C LYS A 442 26.56 59.58 -32.91
N THR A 443 25.39 59.74 -32.27
CA THR A 443 24.19 60.15 -33.01
C THR A 443 24.08 61.67 -33.12
N GLN A 444 23.92 62.17 -34.35
CA GLN A 444 23.62 63.58 -34.61
C GLN A 444 22.22 63.75 -35.17
N LYS A 445 21.49 64.76 -34.71
CA LYS A 445 20.13 65.07 -35.15
C LYS A 445 20.06 66.51 -35.65
N SER A 446 20.06 66.67 -36.97
CA SER A 446 19.95 67.99 -37.60
C SER A 446 18.54 68.56 -37.49
N PHE A 447 18.45 69.84 -37.11
CA PHE A 447 17.21 70.63 -37.13
C PHE A 447 16.96 71.31 -38.48
N GLY A 448 17.81 71.07 -39.48
CA GLY A 448 17.71 71.65 -40.82
C GLY A 448 18.04 73.15 -40.89
N THR A 449 17.88 73.74 -42.07
CA THR A 449 18.06 75.19 -42.30
C THR A 449 16.84 75.96 -41.83
N VAL A 450 17.03 76.95 -40.96
CA VAL A 450 15.96 77.78 -40.39
C VAL A 450 16.22 79.25 -40.74
N LYS A 451 15.20 79.96 -41.25
CA LYS A 451 15.31 81.39 -41.54
C LYS A 451 15.56 82.17 -40.25
N ILE A 452 16.40 83.21 -40.31
CA ILE A 452 16.69 84.09 -39.19
C ILE A 452 15.38 84.61 -38.55
N GLY A 453 15.27 84.50 -37.23
CA GLY A 453 14.08 84.92 -36.47
C GLY A 453 12.88 83.97 -36.54
N LYS A 454 12.99 82.80 -37.19
CA LYS A 454 11.95 81.75 -37.21
C LYS A 454 12.37 80.55 -36.35
N LYS A 455 11.39 79.75 -35.92
CA LYS A 455 11.59 78.50 -35.16
C LYS A 455 11.74 77.32 -36.11
N SER A 456 12.54 76.32 -35.74
CA SER A 456 12.58 75.03 -36.42
C SER A 456 11.31 74.21 -36.14
N THR A 457 11.17 73.07 -36.79
CA THR A 457 10.25 72.02 -36.32
C THR A 457 10.71 71.49 -34.95
N VAL A 458 9.76 71.16 -34.09
CA VAL A 458 10.03 70.57 -32.78
C VAL A 458 10.41 69.11 -32.97
N LYS A 459 11.46 68.68 -32.27
CA LYS A 459 11.91 67.29 -32.19
C LYS A 459 11.68 66.81 -30.77
N THR A 460 10.86 65.77 -30.62
CA THR A 460 10.60 65.14 -29.32
C THR A 460 11.53 63.95 -29.13
N PHE A 461 12.25 63.93 -28.01
CA PHE A 461 13.08 62.80 -27.59
C PHE A 461 12.36 62.05 -26.48
N THR A 462 12.37 60.71 -26.53
CA THR A 462 11.79 59.86 -25.47
C THR A 462 12.91 59.29 -24.63
N ILE A 463 12.84 59.51 -23.32
CA ILE A 463 13.78 58.93 -22.35
C ILE A 463 13.07 57.74 -21.69
N LYS A 464 13.69 56.57 -21.72
CA LYS A 464 13.18 55.34 -21.12
C LYS A 464 14.21 54.78 -20.14
N ASN A 465 13.74 54.38 -18.95
CA ASN A 465 14.51 53.48 -18.10
C ASN A 465 14.35 52.06 -18.62
N VAL A 466 15.43 51.46 -19.11
CA VAL A 466 15.47 50.06 -19.54
C VAL A 466 16.22 49.19 -18.55
N GLY A 467 16.72 49.76 -17.44
CA GLY A 467 17.39 49.06 -16.37
C GLY A 467 16.44 48.48 -15.32
N THR A 468 17.04 47.87 -14.30
CA THR A 468 16.35 47.18 -13.20
C THR A 468 16.30 48.00 -11.90
N ALA A 469 16.92 49.19 -11.88
CA ALA A 469 16.80 50.19 -10.81
C ALA A 469 16.23 51.51 -11.34
N ASN A 470 15.74 52.38 -10.45
CA ASN A 470 15.18 53.68 -10.82
C ASN A 470 16.24 54.60 -11.46
N LEU A 471 15.94 55.18 -12.62
CA LEU A 471 16.66 56.35 -13.13
C LEU A 471 16.30 57.58 -12.26
N THR A 472 17.29 58.21 -11.65
CA THR A 472 17.13 59.43 -10.84
C THR A 472 18.14 60.50 -11.29
N GLY A 473 17.91 61.76 -10.92
CA GLY A 473 18.87 62.84 -11.19
C GLY A 473 19.01 63.25 -12.67
N LEU A 474 17.97 63.03 -13.49
CA LEU A 474 17.99 63.44 -14.90
C LEU A 474 18.07 64.96 -15.02
N VAL A 475 19.14 65.46 -15.64
CA VAL A 475 19.36 66.88 -15.94
C VAL A 475 19.66 67.02 -17.42
N LEU A 476 19.00 67.98 -18.09
CA LEU A 476 19.26 68.33 -19.48
C LEU A 476 20.11 69.59 -19.55
N SER A 477 21.25 69.52 -20.26
CA SER A 477 22.06 70.69 -20.59
C SER A 477 22.30 70.76 -22.09
N VAL A 478 22.23 71.96 -22.66
CA VAL A 478 22.61 72.23 -24.05
C VAL A 478 23.97 72.94 -24.00
N LYS A 479 24.97 72.39 -24.70
CA LYS A 479 26.32 72.96 -24.79
C LYS A 479 26.51 73.73 -26.08
#